data_AF-A0A2N6KDZ3-F1
#
_entry.id   AF-A0A2N6KDZ3-F1
#
_cell.length_a   1.000
_cell.length_b   1.000
_cell.length_c   1.000
_cell.angle_alpha   90.00
_cell.angle_beta   90.00
_cell.angle_gamma   90.00
#
_symmetry.space_group_name_H-M   'P 1'
#
loop_
_entity.id
_entity.type
_entity.pdbx_description
1 polymer ?
#
loop_
_entity_poly.entity_id
_entity_poly.type
_entity_poly.pdbx_seq_one_letter_code
_entity_poly.pdbx_strand_id
1 'polypeptide(L)' 'MSDAELKQYFLKHRGDQAALQAYLNRINQRPLRIIASPEDPDFDEKVHAAIRQKLKAARSSSGEQANTGFEPNEQE' A
#
# COMPACT_ATOMS: atom_id res chain seq x y z
N MET A 1 -6.71 14.28 2.55
CA MET A 1 -5.71 13.52 1.80
C MET A 1 -5.66 12.08 2.28
N SER A 2 -6.00 11.17 1.37
CA SER A 2 -5.79 9.73 1.51
C SER A 2 -4.31 9.38 1.48
N ASP A 3 -3.95 8.19 1.94
CA ASP A 3 -2.56 7.71 1.98
C ASP A 3 -1.91 7.74 0.59
N ALA A 4 -2.69 7.39 -0.44
CA ALA A 4 -2.29 7.41 -1.84
C ALA A 4 -2.07 8.84 -2.36
N GLU A 5 -2.96 9.78 -2.00
CA GLU A 5 -2.83 11.19 -2.39
C GLU A 5 -1.60 11.84 -1.75
N LEU A 6 -1.34 11.55 -0.46
CA LEU A 6 -0.17 12.06 0.26
C LEU A 6 1.14 11.52 -0.32
N LYS A 7 1.15 10.23 -0.72
CA LYS A 7 2.28 9.62 -1.44
C LYS A 7 2.53 10.30 -2.79
N GLN A 8 1.48 10.49 -3.59
CA GLN A 8 1.61 11.15 -4.90
C GLN A 8 2.04 12.60 -4.76
N TYR A 9 1.54 13.31 -3.75
CA TYR A 9 1.94 14.68 -3.45
C TYR A 9 3.43 14.78 -3.11
N PHE A 10 3.92 13.94 -2.18
CA PHE A 10 5.35 13.88 -1.86
C PHE A 10 6.22 13.53 -3.09
N LEU A 11 5.78 12.60 -3.94
CA LEU A 11 6.52 12.22 -5.14
C LEU A 11 6.66 13.36 -6.15
N LYS A 12 5.66 14.25 -6.23
CA LYS A 12 5.66 15.46 -7.05
C LYS A 12 6.42 16.62 -6.38
N HIS A 13 6.36 16.72 -5.05
CA HIS A 13 7.01 17.76 -4.24
C HIS A 13 8.12 17.18 -3.37
N ARG A 14 9.14 16.59 -4.00
CA ARG A 14 10.23 15.87 -3.30
C ARG A 14 11.06 16.74 -2.35
N GLY A 15 10.99 18.07 -2.47
CA GLY A 15 11.65 19.02 -1.58
C GLY A 15 10.81 19.42 -0.35
N ASP A 16 9.55 18.99 -0.28
CA ASP A 16 8.66 19.30 0.84
C ASP A 16 8.88 18.29 1.98
N GLN A 17 9.72 18.67 2.94
CA GLN A 17 10.00 17.87 4.13
C GLN A 17 8.76 17.67 5.01
N ALA A 18 7.81 18.61 5.03
CA ALA A 18 6.59 18.46 5.82
C ALA A 18 5.69 17.37 5.22
N ALA A 19 5.59 17.29 3.89
CA ALA A 19 4.87 16.23 3.19
C ALA A 19 5.52 14.86 3.40
N LEU A 20 6.85 14.78 3.35
CA LEU A 20 7.60 13.56 3.67
C LEU A 20 7.34 13.12 5.11
N GLN A 21 7.43 14.04 6.06
CA GLN A 21 7.24 13.75 7.49
C GLN A 21 5.81 13.28 7.77
N ALA A 22 4.80 13.90 7.15
CA ALA A 22 3.40 13.47 7.28
C ALA A 22 3.19 12.06 6.71
N TYR A 23 3.81 11.73 5.57
CA TYR A 23 3.74 10.40 4.97
C TYR A 23 4.41 9.33 5.84
N LEU A 24 5.62 9.61 6.33
CA LEU A 24 6.35 8.72 7.23
C LEU A 24 5.62 8.55 8.57
N ASN A 25 5.05 9.61 9.13
CA ASN A 25 4.28 9.53 10.37
C ASN A 25 3.06 8.61 10.20
N ARG A 26 2.33 8.70 9.08
CA ARG A 26 1.23 7.78 8.78
C ARG A 26 1.65 6.33 8.60
N ILE A 27 2.80 6.08 7.96
CA ILE A 27 3.35 4.72 7.85
C ILE A 27 3.72 4.18 9.24
N ASN A 28 4.34 5.00 10.09
CA ASN A 28 4.69 4.60 11.45
C ASN A 28 3.46 4.37 12.35
N GLN A 29 2.35 5.09 12.12
CA GLN A 29 1.10 4.88 12.84
C GLN A 29 0.38 3.58 12.47
N ARG A 30 0.70 2.98 11.32
CA ARG A 30 0.23 1.63 10.97
C ARG A 30 1.37 0.65 11.25
N PRO A 31 1.43 0.04 12.46
CA PRO A 31 2.44 -0.97 12.73
C PRO A 31 2.34 -2.04 11.65
N LEU A 32 3.40 -2.16 10.85
CA LEU A 32 3.50 -3.21 9.84
C LEU A 32 3.46 -4.53 10.61
N ARG A 33 2.37 -5.25 10.44
CA ARG A 33 2.14 -6.51 11.14
C ARG A 33 3.19 -7.50 10.64
N ILE A 34 4.06 -7.96 11.54
CA ILE A 34 5.04 -9.01 11.23
C ILE A 34 4.25 -10.26 10.83
N ILE A 35 4.46 -10.73 9.61
CA ILE A 35 3.69 -11.84 9.03
C ILE A 35 4.36 -13.21 9.23
N ALA A 36 5.69 -13.23 9.40
CA ALA A 36 6.50 -14.41 9.66
C ALA A 36 7.88 -13.97 10.19
N SER A 37 8.45 -14.71 11.13
CA SER A 37 9.82 -14.53 11.62
C SER A 37 10.69 -15.68 11.11
N PRO A 38 11.96 -15.44 10.73
CA PRO A 38 12.83 -16.49 10.16
C PRO A 38 13.15 -17.65 11.12
N GLU A 39 12.90 -17.45 12.42
CA GLU A 39 13.04 -18.48 13.46
C GLU A 39 11.78 -19.34 13.61
N ASP A 40 10.70 -19.03 12.87
CA ASP A 40 9.47 -19.82 12.89
C ASP A 40 9.68 -21.17 12.20
N PRO A 41 9.33 -22.30 12.84
CA PRO A 41 9.42 -23.62 12.19
C PRO A 41 8.50 -23.74 10.97
N ASP A 42 7.42 -22.95 10.92
CA ASP A 42 6.44 -22.89 9.84
C ASP A 42 6.58 -21.61 8.99
N PHE A 43 7.79 -21.03 8.92
CA PHE A 43 8.06 -19.76 8.25
C PHE A 43 7.45 -19.68 6.85
N ASP A 44 7.76 -20.67 5.98
CA ASP A 44 7.25 -20.72 4.61
C ASP A 44 5.72 -20.72 4.56
N GLU A 45 5.07 -21.50 5.42
CA GLU A 45 3.61 -21.57 5.45
C GLU A 45 2.98 -20.24 5.88
N LYS A 46 3.55 -19.57 6.89
CA LYS A 46 3.12 -18.24 7.34
C LYS A 46 3.27 -17.19 6.24
N VAL A 47 4.37 -17.23 5.50
CA VAL A 47 4.60 -16.34 4.35
C VAL A 47 3.55 -16.58 3.26
N HIS A 48 3.33 -17.83 2.86
CA HIS A 48 2.33 -18.17 1.84
C HIS A 48 0.89 -17.82 2.28
N ALA A 49 0.55 -18.03 3.54
CA ALA A 49 -0.75 -17.65 4.11
C ALA A 49 -0.96 -16.12 4.08
N ALA A 50 0.05 -15.36 4.48
CA ALA A 50 0.00 -13.90 4.48
C ALA A 50 -0.13 -13.31 3.07
N ILE A 51 0.57 -13.88 2.08
CA ILE A 51 0.44 -13.49 0.66
C ILE A 51 -1.01 -13.73 0.18
N ARG A 52 -1.57 -14.92 0.45
CA ARG A 52 -2.97 -15.25 0.08
C ARG A 52 -3.96 -14.31 0.74
N GLN A 53 -3.79 -14.00 2.02
CA GLN A 53 -4.64 -13.08 2.75
C GLN A 53 -4.58 -11.66 2.15
N LYS A 54 -3.39 -11.17 1.80
CA LYS A 54 -3.21 -9.85 1.18
C LYS A 54 -3.84 -9.78 -0.22
N LEU A 55 -3.68 -10.82 -1.04
CA LEU A 55 -4.33 -10.92 -2.35
C LEU A 55 -5.85 -10.94 -2.24
N LYS A 56 -6.39 -11.69 -1.27
CA LYS A 56 -7.84 -11.73 -1.02
C LYS A 56 -8.36 -10.36 -0.55
N ALA A 57 -7.68 -9.71 0.38
CA ALA A 57 -8.03 -8.37 0.86
C ALA A 57 -8.02 -7.34 -0.27
N ALA A 58 -6.99 -7.35 -1.13
CA ALA A 58 -6.92 -6.48 -2.31
C ALA A 58 -8.05 -6.73 -3.30
N ARG A 59 -8.47 -8.00 -3.47
CA ARG A 59 -9.60 -8.38 -4.34
C ARG A 59 -10.94 -7.94 -3.75
N SER A 60 -11.12 -8.07 -2.44
CA SER A 60 -12.32 -7.61 -1.74
C SER A 60 -12.43 -6.08 -1.71
N SER A 61 -11.31 -5.35 -1.56
CA SER A 61 -11.30 -3.89 -1.65
C SER A 61 -11.49 -3.36 -3.08
N SER A 62 -11.32 -4.21 -4.10
CA SER A 62 -11.61 -3.87 -5.50
C SER A 62 -13.10 -4.00 -5.86
N GLY A 63 -13.94 -4.48 -4.93
CA GLY A 63 -15.40 -4.56 -5.12
C GLY A 63 -16.15 -3.25 -4.85
N GLU A 64 -15.51 -2.24 -4.24
CA GLU A 64 -16.12 -0.96 -3.86
C GLU A 64 -15.43 0.28 -4.46
N GLN A 65 -14.61 0.12 -5.51
CA GLN A 65 -14.10 1.24 -6.32
C GLN A 65 -14.21 0.94 -7.82
N ALA A 66 -15.39 0.54 -8.26
CA ALA A 66 -15.80 0.61 -9.67
C ALA A 66 -16.44 1.97 -9.97
N ASN A 67 -15.67 3.06 -9.90
CA ASN A 67 -15.84 4.24 -10.75
C ASN A 67 -14.75 5.28 -10.44
N THR A 68 -13.73 5.38 -11.29
CA THR A 68 -13.36 6.63 -11.99
C THR A 68 -12.09 6.39 -12.82
N GLY A 69 -12.29 6.37 -14.13
CA GLY A 69 -11.40 6.88 -15.17
C GLY A 69 -9.92 6.50 -15.14
N PHE A 70 -9.57 5.45 -15.90
CA PHE A 70 -8.32 5.45 -16.63
C PHE A 70 -8.65 5.16 -18.11
N GLU A 71 -8.96 6.22 -18.86
CA GLU A 71 -8.84 6.21 -20.31
C GLU A 71 -7.36 6.41 -20.64
N PRO A 72 -6.67 5.44 -21.26
CA PRO A 72 -5.42 5.71 -21.95
C PRO A 72 -5.79 6.32 -23.31
N ASN A 73 -5.64 7.64 -23.43
CA ASN A 73 -5.69 8.32 -24.72
C ASN A 73 -4.39 7.98 -25.47
N GLU A 74 -4.43 6.95 -26.31
CA GLU A 74 -3.39 6.67 -27.31
C GLU A 74 -3.55 7.68 -28.46
N GLN A 75 -2.63 8.62 -28.54
CA GLN A 75 -2.43 9.49 -29.71
C GLN A 75 -1.05 9.21 -30.28
N GLU A 76 -1.01 8.50 -31.39
CA GLU A 76 -0.30 8.91 -32.61
C GLU A 76 -1.03 8.37 -33.84
#